data_AF-A0A1Y1VQA3-F1
#
_entry.id   AF-A0A1Y1VQA3-F1
#
_cell.length_a   1.000
_cell.length_b   1.000
_cell.length_c   1.000
_cell.angle_alpha   90.00
_cell.angle_beta   90.00
_cell.angle_gamma   90.00
#
_symmetry.space_group_name_H-M   'P 1'
#
loop_
_entity.id
_entity.type
_entity.pdbx_description
1 polymer ?
#
loop_
_entity_poly.entity_id
_entity_poly.type
_entity_poly.pdbx_seq_one_letter_code
_entity_poly.pdbx_strand_id
1 'polypeptide(L)'
;QKRSGQPPPGRCHSCNTTETPEWRRGPDGARTLCNACGLHFAKLTRKRAQVAAATVHDTNSSDPGDKEATRRTDGESIQLID
;
A
#
# COMPACT_ATOMS: atom_id res chain seq x y z
N GLN A 1 10.43 14.89 -24.27
CA GLN A 1 11.16 14.73 -22.99
C GLN A 1 11.07 13.26 -22.59
N LYS A 2 12.04 12.44 -23.03
CA LYS A 2 12.07 11.01 -22.72
C LYS A 2 12.33 10.84 -21.23
N ARG A 3 11.28 10.56 -20.44
CA ARG A 3 11.43 10.25 -19.01
C ARG A 3 12.31 9.01 -18.93
N SER A 4 13.49 9.16 -18.32
CA SER A 4 14.52 8.14 -18.16
C SER A 4 13.90 6.84 -17.63
N GLY A 5 13.56 5.97 -18.57
CA GLY A 5 12.76 4.77 -18.35
C GLY A 5 13.66 3.65 -17.91
N GLN A 6 14.00 3.62 -16.63
CA GLN A 6 14.53 2.40 -16.06
C GLN A 6 13.43 1.34 -16.21
N PRO A 7 13.68 0.20 -16.90
CA PRO A 7 12.72 -0.88 -16.95
C PRO A 7 12.41 -1.30 -15.51
N PRO A 8 11.12 -1.58 -15.19
CA PRO A 8 10.77 -2.05 -13.87
C PRO A 8 11.62 -3.29 -13.56
N PRO A 9 12.12 -3.43 -12.33
CA PRO A 9 12.77 -4.65 -11.91
C PRO A 9 11.81 -5.80 -12.16
N GLY A 10 12.30 -6.85 -12.83
CA GLY A 10 11.47 -7.98 -13.24
C GLY A 10 10.81 -8.74 -12.08
N ARG A 11 11.06 -8.34 -10.83
CA ARG A 11 10.46 -8.90 -9.61
C ARG A 11 10.36 -7.84 -8.51
N CYS A 12 9.33 -7.97 -7.67
CA CYS A 12 9.16 -7.19 -6.45
C CYS A 12 10.28 -7.52 -5.44
N HIS A 13 10.89 -6.51 -4.82
CA HIS A 13 11.96 -6.71 -3.83
C HIS A 13 11.47 -7.29 -2.50
N SER A 14 10.17 -7.16 -2.20
CA SER A 14 9.59 -7.61 -0.92
C SER A 14 9.00 -9.02 -1.00
N CYS A 15 8.30 -9.36 -2.07
CA CYS A 15 7.61 -10.65 -2.22
C CYS A 15 8.03 -11.44 -3.46
N ASN A 16 8.99 -10.93 -4.23
CA ASN A 16 9.53 -11.57 -5.44
C ASN A 16 8.52 -11.83 -6.56
N THR A 17 7.28 -11.32 -6.49
CA THR A 17 6.34 -11.44 -7.61
C THR A 17 6.87 -10.75 -8.85
N THR A 18 6.81 -11.44 -9.97
CA THR A 18 7.14 -10.94 -11.31
C THR A 18 5.91 -10.37 -12.01
N GLU A 19 4.72 -10.72 -11.52
CA GLU A 19 3.43 -10.31 -12.06
C GLU A 19 2.77 -9.29 -11.13
N THR A 20 2.43 -8.13 -11.68
CA THR A 20 1.70 -7.09 -10.98
C THR A 20 1.06 -6.13 -11.98
N PRO A 21 -0.15 -5.61 -11.71
CA PRO A 21 -0.79 -4.64 -12.62
C PRO A 21 -0.09 -3.28 -12.63
N GLU A 22 0.66 -2.92 -11.58
CA GLU A 22 1.35 -1.64 -11.49
C GLU A 22 2.60 -1.76 -10.61
N TRP A 23 3.71 -1.17 -11.06
CA TRP A 23 4.99 -1.16 -10.34
C TRP A 23 5.15 0.14 -9.56
N ARG A 24 5.19 0.05 -8.24
CA ARG A 24 5.31 1.19 -7.32
C ARG A 24 6.76 1.42 -6.90
N ARG A 25 7.06 2.64 -6.45
CA ARG A 25 8.37 2.98 -5.88
C ARG A 25 8.53 2.36 -4.50
N GLY A 26 9.71 1.86 -4.21
CA GLY A 26 10.12 1.33 -2.92
C GLY A 26 11.35 2.05 -2.37
N PRO A 27 11.99 1.49 -1.33
CA PRO A 27 13.15 2.12 -0.69
C PRO A 27 14.34 2.23 -1.65
N ASP A 28 14.52 1.25 -2.53
CA ASP A 28 15.64 1.19 -3.49
C ASP A 28 15.40 2.01 -4.76
N GLY A 29 14.29 2.75 -4.86
CA GLY A 29 14.00 3.66 -5.96
C GLY A 29 12.71 3.38 -6.72
N ALA A 30 12.66 3.84 -7.97
CA ALA A 30 11.44 3.78 -8.78
C ALA A 30 11.10 2.35 -9.22
N ARG A 31 9.80 2.01 -9.18
CA ARG A 31 9.23 0.75 -9.67
C ARG A 31 9.73 -0.53 -8.97
N THR A 32 10.34 -0.46 -7.78
CA THR A 32 10.94 -1.63 -7.11
C THR A 32 9.98 -2.59 -6.41
N LEU A 33 8.73 -2.18 -6.23
CA LEU A 33 7.72 -2.97 -5.52
C LEU A 33 6.49 -3.22 -6.40
N CYS A 34 5.84 -4.35 -6.19
CA CYS A 34 4.52 -4.59 -6.77
C CYS A 34 3.46 -3.66 -6.15
N ASN A 35 2.25 -3.66 -6.73
CA ASN A 35 1.15 -2.81 -6.25
C ASN A 35 0.86 -3.00 -4.74
N ALA A 36 0.74 -4.24 -4.26
CA ALA A 36 0.45 -4.54 -2.86
C ALA A 36 1.57 -4.09 -1.91
N CYS A 37 2.81 -4.53 -2.19
CA CYS A 37 3.97 -4.19 -1.36
C CYS A 37 4.25 -2.68 -1.36
N GLY A 38 4.08 -2.01 -2.50
CA GLY A 38 4.29 -0.57 -2.60
C GLY A 38 3.26 0.25 -1.81
N LEU A 39 2.00 -0.19 -1.76
CA LEU A 39 0.98 0.44 -0.90
C LEU A 39 1.32 0.26 0.58
N HIS A 40 1.72 -0.95 0.98
CA HIS A 40 2.13 -1.23 2.35
C HIS A 40 3.35 -0.38 2.75
N PHE A 41 4.37 -0.32 1.89
CA PHE A 41 5.56 0.49 2.11
C PHE A 41 5.23 1.98 2.22
N ALA A 42 4.33 2.51 1.39
CA ALA A 42 3.89 3.91 1.49
C ALA A 42 3.18 4.19 2.82
N LYS A 43 2.32 3.27 3.29
CA LYS A 43 1.66 3.39 4.61
C LYS A 43 2.69 3.36 5.74
N LEU A 44 3.65 2.44 5.68
CA LEU A 44 4.72 2.33 6.67
C LEU A 44 5.62 3.58 6.68
N THR A 45 5.99 4.10 5.51
CA THR A 45 6.79 5.32 5.36
C THR A 45 6.08 6.52 5.98
N ARG A 46 4.76 6.66 5.75
CA ARG A 46 3.95 7.71 6.40
C ARG A 46 3.90 7.53 7.91
N LYS A 47 3.67 6.31 8.41
CA LYS A 47 3.71 6.01 9.85
C LYS A 47 5.07 6.38 10.46
N ARG A 48 6.18 6.00 9.81
CA ARG A 48 7.54 6.34 10.25
C ARG A 48 7.80 7.84 10.25
N ALA A 49 7.35 8.56 9.22
CA ALA A 49 7.46 10.02 9.17
C ALA A 49 6.64 10.69 10.28
N GLN A 50 5.45 10.17 10.59
CA GLN A 50 4.63 10.63 11.71
C GLN A 50 5.27 10.34 13.06
N VAL A 51 5.85 9.16 13.26
CA VAL A 51 6.60 8.83 14.49
C VAL A 51 7.82 9.72 14.64
N ALA A 52 8.60 9.92 13.57
CA ALA A 52 9.74 10.83 13.59
C ALA A 52 9.32 12.27 13.96
N ALA A 53 8.16 12.73 13.45
CA ALA A 53 7.57 14.01 13.79
C ALA A 53 6.88 14.05 15.17
N ALA A 54 6.48 12.90 15.73
CA ALA A 54 5.80 12.78 17.03
C ALA A 54 6.78 12.59 18.20
N THR A 55 8.04 12.25 17.97
CA THR A 55 9.09 12.23 19.02
C THR A 55 9.30 13.59 19.72
N VAL A 56 8.63 14.66 19.28
CA VAL A 56 8.58 15.97 19.94
C VAL A 56 7.30 16.23 20.74
N HIS A 57 6.30 15.34 20.76
CA HIS A 57 5.12 15.43 21.63
C HIS A 57 4.83 14.07 22.25
N ASP A 58 5.41 13.86 23.43
CA ASP A 58 5.14 12.75 24.33
C ASP A 58 3.67 12.75 24.80
N THR A 59 3.14 11.56 25.04
CA THR A 59 1.80 11.22 25.58
C THR A 59 0.59 11.37 24.64
N ASN A 60 0.34 10.37 23.79
CA ASN A 60 -0.95 9.65 23.83
C ASN A 60 -0.90 8.38 22.97
N SER A 61 -0.98 7.23 23.62
CA SER A 61 -1.22 5.94 23.01
C SER A 61 -2.49 5.97 22.17
N SER A 62 -2.41 5.63 20.89
CA SER A 62 -3.47 4.90 20.18
C SER A 62 -2.94 4.42 18.84
N ASP A 63 -2.70 3.11 18.79
CA ASP A 63 -2.58 2.29 17.60
C ASP A 63 -3.69 2.66 16.58
N PRO A 64 -3.39 3.17 15.36
CA PRO A 64 -4.36 3.19 14.29
C PRO A 64 -4.32 1.79 13.67
N GLY A 65 -4.89 0.86 14.43
CA GLY A 65 -5.37 -0.42 13.99
C GLY A 65 -6.33 -0.23 12.82
N ASP A 66 -6.13 -1.11 11.85
CA ASP A 66 -7.10 -1.58 10.89
C ASP A 66 -8.50 -0.95 10.94
N LYS A 67 -8.81 -0.08 9.97
CA LYS A 67 -10.19 0.22 9.64
C LYS A 67 -10.69 -0.93 8.78
N GLU A 68 -11.21 -1.93 9.49
CA GLU A 68 -12.25 -2.88 9.11
C GLU A 68 -12.79 -2.58 7.70
N ALA A 69 -12.24 -3.28 6.71
CA ALA A 69 -12.85 -3.33 5.40
C ALA A 69 -14.16 -4.11 5.58
N THR A 70 -15.29 -3.40 5.69
CA THR A 70 -16.62 -4.01 5.60
C THR A 70 -16.66 -4.87 4.35
N ARG A 71 -16.60 -6.18 4.58
CA ARG A 71 -16.75 -7.23 3.60
C ARG A 71 -18.17 -7.10 3.05
N ARG A 72 -18.36 -6.45 1.90
CA ARG A 72 -19.57 -6.65 1.10
C ARG A 72 -19.36 -7.95 0.35
N THR A 73 -19.94 -9.02 0.88
CA THR A 73 -20.17 -10.27 0.17
C THR A 73 -21.15 -10.00 -0.96
N ASP A 74 -20.72 -10.30 -2.18
CA ASP A 74 -21.57 -10.34 -3.35
C ASP A 74 -22.50 -11.57 -3.23
N GLY A 75 -23.82 -11.34 -3.30
CA GLY A 75 -24.81 -12.37 -3.67
C GLY A 75 -25.67 -12.95 -2.53
N GLU A 76 -26.92 -12.50 -2.43
CA GLU A 76 -28.09 -13.37 -2.28
C GLU A 76 -29.33 -12.57 -2.75
N SER A 77 -30.17 -13.23 -3.54
CA SER A 77 -31.31 -12.70 -4.28
C SER A 77 -32.54 -12.39 -3.40
N ILE A 78 -33.60 -11.88 -4.06
CA ILE A 78 -35.02 -11.75 -3.64
C ILE A 78 -35.43 -10.42 -2.96
N GLN A 79 -36.09 -9.53 -3.72
CA GLN A 79 -37.56 -9.45 -3.69
C GLN A 79 -38.13 -8.77 -4.94
N LEU A 80 -38.99 -9.53 -5.62
CA LEU A 80 -40.06 -9.06 -6.49
C LEU A 80 -40.98 -8.14 -5.67
N ILE A 81 -41.28 -6.94 -6.17
CA ILE A 81 -42.43 -6.15 -5.71
C ILE A 81 -43.00 -5.44 -6.94
N ASP A 82 -44.16 -5.96 -7.35
CA ASP A 82 -45.11 -5.61 -8.43
C ASP A 82 -44.60 -4.96 -9.72
#